data_AF-A0A918L6Q1-F1
#
_entry.id   AF-A0A918L6Q1-F1
#
_cell.length_a   1.000
_cell.length_b   1.000
_cell.length_c   1.000
_cell.angle_alpha   90.00
_cell.angle_beta   90.00
_cell.angle_gamma   90.00
#
_symmetry.space_group_name_H-M   'P 1'
#
loop_
_entity.id
_entity.type
_entity.pdbx_description
1 polymer ?
#
loop_
_entity_poly.entity_id
_entity_poly.type
_entity_poly.pdbx_seq_one_letter_code
_entity_poly.pdbx_strand_id
1 'polypeptide(L)' 'MAEVRWRKSSRSENGASCVELSAGAIRDSKNPGPTLTADIPALIAAVKRFQS' A
#
# COMPACT_ATOMS: atom_id res chain seq x y z
N MET A 1 8.29 -19.38 8.52
CA MET A 1 7.58 -18.48 7.59
C MET A 1 8.13 -17.09 7.83
N ALA A 2 8.68 -16.42 6.81
CA ALA A 2 9.20 -15.07 7.00
C ALA A 2 8.04 -14.12 7.30
N GLU A 3 8.08 -13.43 8.44
CA GLU A 3 7.04 -12.46 8.81
C GLU A 3 7.08 -11.28 7.83
N VAL A 4 5.96 -11.02 7.16
CA VAL A 4 5.82 -9.89 6.25
C VAL A 4 5.72 -8.62 7.09
N ARG A 5 6.74 -7.76 6.99
CA ARG A 5 6.76 -6.46 7.68
C ARG A 5 5.90 -5.45 6.92
N TRP A 6 4.80 -5.04 7.53
CA TRP A 6 3.90 -4.02 7.02
C TRP A 6 4.26 -2.63 7.56
N ARG A 7 4.24 -1.62 6.69
CA ARG A 7 4.41 -0.21 7.05
C ARG A 7 3.16 0.57 6.66
N LYS A 8 2.56 1.25 7.63
CA LYS A 8 1.43 2.16 7.41
C LYS A 8 1.88 3.46 6.77
N SER A 9 1.09 3.98 5.84
CA SER A 9 1.32 5.29 5.24
C SER A 9 1.19 6.41 6.28
N SER A 10 2.09 7.40 6.25
CA SER A 10 1.96 8.62 7.06
C SER A 10 0.79 9.50 6.63
N ARG A 11 0.28 9.32 5.40
CA ARG A 11 -0.91 10.05 4.91
C ARG A 11 -2.23 9.45 5.39
N SER A 12 -2.17 8.34 6.15
CA SER A 12 -3.31 7.68 6.79
C SER A 12 -3.73 8.37 8.10
N GLU A 13 -3.71 9.71 8.14
CA GLU A 13 -4.22 10.47 9.28
C GLU A 13 -5.76 10.60 9.20
N ASN A 14 -6.41 10.71 10.36
CA ASN A 14 -7.87 10.93 10.49
C ASN A 14 -8.80 9.83 9.96
N GLY A 15 -8.32 8.58 9.86
CA GLY A 15 -9.20 7.40 9.77
C GLY A 15 -9.86 7.12 8.41
N ALA A 16 -9.62 7.93 7.37
CA ALA A 16 -10.33 7.84 6.09
C ALA A 16 -9.60 7.05 4.98
N SER A 17 -8.32 6.69 5.13
CA SER A 17 -7.57 5.97 4.08
C SER A 17 -6.35 5.23 4.65
N CYS A 18 -6.55 4.01 5.16
CA CYS A 18 -5.50 3.27 5.87
C CYS A 18 -4.81 2.23 4.99
N VAL A 19 -3.89 2.66 4.12
CA VAL A 19 -3.06 1.74 3.31
C VAL A 19 -1.79 1.32 4.06
N GLU A 20 -1.45 0.04 3.94
CA GLU A 20 -0.18 -0.55 4.39
C GLU A 20 0.58 -1.20 3.23
N LEU A 21 1.91 -1.06 3.26
CA LEU A 21 2.81 -1.58 2.24
C LEU A 21 3.78 -2.59 2.84
N SER A 22 4.10 -3.61 2.06
CA SER A 22 5.25 -4.50 2.27
C SER A 22 5.97 -4.70 0.94
N ALA A 23 7.08 -5.44 0.93
CA ALA A 23 7.84 -5.70 -0.29
C ALA A 23 6.97 -6.45 -1.32
N GLY A 24 6.45 -5.73 -2.32
CA GLY A 24 5.63 -6.27 -3.41
C GLY A 24 4.14 -6.43 -3.12
N ALA A 25 3.65 -6.00 -1.96
CA ALA A 25 2.24 -6.15 -1.61
C ALA A 25 1.66 -4.90 -0.92
N ILE A 26 0.38 -4.66 -1.19
CA ILE A 26 -0.41 -3.53 -0.72
C ILE A 26 -1.69 -4.07 -0.10
N ARG A 27 -2.08 -3.55 1.06
CA ARG A 27 -3.36 -3.88 1.67
C ARG A 27 -4.03 -2.68 2.29
N ASP A 28 -5.34 -2.81 2.45
CA ASP A 28 -6.11 -1.98 3.36
C ASP A 28 -5.95 -2.50 4.80
N SER A 29 -5.62 -1.59 5.72
CA SER A 29 -5.41 -1.89 7.14
C SER A 29 -6.73 -2.21 7.86
N LYS A 30 -7.86 -1.73 7.35
CA LYS A 30 -9.18 -1.86 8.00
C LYS A 30 -9.91 -3.13 7.60
N ASN A 31 -9.65 -3.63 6.41
CA ASN A 31 -10.18 -4.87 5.89
C ASN A 31 -9.00 -5.69 5.34
N PRO A 32 -8.28 -6.44 6.20
CA PRO A 32 -7.20 -7.32 5.79
C PRO A 32 -7.76 -8.54 5.03
N GLY A 33 -8.34 -8.28 3.86
CA GLY A 33 -8.71 -9.25 2.85
C GLY A 33 -7.53 -9.49 1.88
N PRO A 34 -7.78 -9.83 0.61
CA PRO A 34 -6.70 -10.10 -0.35
C PRO A 34 -5.77 -8.90 -0.52
N THR A 35 -4.46 -9.19 -0.54
CA THR A 35 -3.42 -8.19 -0.82
C THR A 35 -3.32 -7.97 -2.31
N LEU A 36 -3.15 -6.72 -2.73
CA LEU A 36 -2.79 -6.40 -4.11
C LEU A 36 -1.29 -6.60 -4.27
N THR A 37 -0.90 -7.49 -5.19
CA THR A 37 0.49 -7.66 -5.61
C THR A 37 0.73 -6.83 -6.88
N ALA A 38 1.76 -6.00 -6.87
CA ALA A 38 2.10 -5.16 -8.00
C ALA A 38 3.61 -4.95 -8.10
N ASP A 39 4.08 -4.67 -9.32
CA ASP A 39 5.38 -4.03 -9.52
C ASP A 39 5.31 -2.62 -8.90
N ILE A 40 5.85 -2.50 -7.68
CA ILE A 40 5.76 -1.30 -6.88
C ILE A 40 6.41 -0.09 -7.59
N PRO A 41 7.61 -0.20 -8.20
CA PRO A 41 8.16 0.87 -9.05
C PRO A 41 7.22 1.32 -10.17
N ALA A 42 6.65 0.39 -10.95
CA ALA A 42 5.76 0.73 -12.05
C ALA A 42 4.47 1.40 -11.57
N LEU A 43 3.90 0.91 -10.46
CA LEU A 43 2.72 1.50 -9.84
C LEU A 43 2.98 2.94 -9.39
N ILE A 44 4.11 3.20 -8.73
CA ILE A 44 4.49 4.56 -8.30
C ILE A 44 4.62 5.49 -9.50
N ALA A 45 5.26 5.04 -10.58
CA ALA A 45 5.41 5.84 -11.80
C ALA A 45 4.04 6.19 -12.41
N ALA A 46 3.13 5.21 -12.49
CA ALA A 46 1.77 5.42 -13.00
C ALA A 46 0.99 6.44 -12.15
N VAL A 47 0.98 6.29 -10.82
CA VAL A 47 0.26 7.20 -9.91
C VAL A 47 0.77 8.65 -10.05
N LYS A 48 2.09 8.85 -10.12
CA LYS A 48 2.68 10.19 -10.29
C LYS A 48 2.23 10.87 -11.59
N ARG A 49 2.11 10.09 -12.67
CA ARG A 49 1.58 10.57 -13.96
C ARG A 49 0.14 11.09 -13.86
N PHE A 50 -0.69 10.48 -13.00
CA PHE A 50 -2.11 10.84 -12.89
C PHE A 50 -2.39 11.93 -11.84
N GLN A 51 -1.39 12.36 -11.06
CA GLN A 51 -1.52 13.47 -10.11
C GLN A 51 -1.09 14.83 -10.70
N SER A 52 -0.79 14.89 -12.01
CA SER A 52 -0.50 16.13 -12.77
C SER A 52 -1.75 16.57 -13.51
#